data_AF-A0A445CN73-F1
#
_entry.id   AF-A0A445CN73-F1
#
_cell.length_a   1.000
_cell.length_b   1.000
_cell.length_c   1.000
_cell.angle_alpha   90.00
_cell.angle_beta   90.00
_cell.angle_gamma   90.00
#
_symmetry.space_group_name_H-M   'P 1'
#
loop_
_entity.id
_entity.type
_entity.pdbx_description
1 polymer ?
#
loop_
_entity_poly.entity_id
_entity_poly.type
_entity_poly.pdbx_seq_one_letter_code
_entity_poly.pdbx_strand_id
1 'polypeptide(L)'
;MSLVTEEIKARSEVYHGDEMCQVKSKELLKEIELPNGLLPLKDMEECGYDRGTGFVWLKQKKPYTHKFEKIGKLVSYAAEVTAQVEKGKIKKLTGVKTKEILLWVSLSDIYVDDPPTGKITFKTPAGLFRSFPVSAFEIEEEKDKSDDVKASAAAATTTQVDEAVQVKEV
;
A
#
# COMPACT_ATOMS: atom_id res chain seq x y z
N MET A 1 -17.84 2.19 19.71
CA MET A 1 -18.65 1.41 18.74
C MET A 1 -17.79 1.26 17.49
N SER A 2 -17.34 0.06 17.15
CA SER A 2 -16.67 -0.16 15.85
C SER A 2 -17.70 0.07 14.75
N LEU A 3 -17.29 0.72 13.66
CA LEU A 3 -18.16 0.95 12.50
C LEU A 3 -18.41 -0.35 11.71
N VAL A 4 -17.65 -1.40 12.01
CA VAL A 4 -17.70 -2.71 11.35
C VAL A 4 -18.54 -3.66 12.19
N THR A 5 -19.75 -3.97 11.74
CA THR A 5 -20.64 -4.96 12.38
C THR A 5 -20.42 -6.37 11.80
N GLU A 6 -20.85 -7.40 12.54
CA GLU A 6 -20.80 -8.79 12.08
C GLU A 6 -21.55 -9.00 10.75
N GLU A 7 -22.64 -8.26 10.52
CA GLU A 7 -23.39 -8.30 9.26
C GLU A 7 -22.59 -7.73 8.08
N ILE A 8 -21.82 -6.66 8.30
CA ILE A 8 -20.92 -6.12 7.28
C ILE A 8 -19.83 -7.14 6.98
N LYS A 9 -19.25 -7.75 8.02
CA LYS A 9 -18.23 -8.80 7.85
C LYS A 9 -18.74 -10.00 7.07
N ALA A 10 -19.95 -10.47 7.36
CA ALA A 10 -20.53 -11.66 6.73
C ALA A 10 -20.76 -11.50 5.21
N ARG A 11 -20.98 -10.27 4.73
CA ARG A 11 -21.17 -9.97 3.30
C ARG A 11 -19.92 -9.47 2.59
N SER A 12 -18.83 -9.25 3.33
CA SER A 12 -17.59 -8.68 2.80
C SER A 12 -16.53 -9.74 2.59
N GLU A 13 -15.57 -9.44 1.73
CA GLU A 13 -14.32 -10.19 1.67
C GLU A 13 -13.45 -9.76 2.85
N VAL A 14 -13.20 -10.68 3.79
CA VAL A 14 -12.37 -10.41 4.97
C VAL A 14 -11.12 -11.27 4.94
N TYR A 15 -9.98 -10.60 4.92
CA TYR A 15 -8.65 -11.19 4.95
C TYR A 15 -8.01 -10.94 6.31
N HIS A 16 -7.18 -11.87 6.75
CA HIS A 16 -6.50 -11.79 8.05
C HIS A 16 -4.99 -12.01 7.88
N GLY A 17 -4.23 -11.42 8.79
CA GLY A 17 -2.77 -11.51 8.79
C GLY A 17 -2.09 -10.47 7.91
N ASP A 18 -0.87 -10.07 8.31
CA ASP A 18 -0.19 -8.89 7.78
C ASP A 18 0.11 -9.00 6.28
N GLU A 19 0.73 -10.11 5.85
CA GLU A 19 1.12 -10.33 4.46
C GLU A 19 -0.09 -10.29 3.51
N MET A 20 -1.15 -11.05 3.81
CA MET A 20 -2.35 -11.12 2.98
C MET A 20 -3.07 -9.77 2.93
N CYS A 21 -3.16 -9.08 4.07
CA CYS A 21 -3.81 -7.77 4.15
C CYS A 21 -3.04 -6.70 3.36
N GLN A 22 -1.70 -6.71 3.40
CA GLN A 22 -0.88 -5.80 2.61
C GLN A 22 -1.04 -6.03 1.11
N VAL A 23 -1.03 -7.30 0.66
CA VAL A 23 -1.28 -7.64 -0.74
C VAL A 23 -2.66 -7.15 -1.17
N LYS A 24 -3.71 -7.49 -0.40
CA LYS A 24 -5.09 -7.12 -0.74
C LYS A 24 -5.35 -5.62 -0.70
N SER A 25 -4.73 -4.90 0.23
CA SER A 25 -4.82 -3.43 0.28
C SER A 25 -4.18 -2.77 -0.95
N LYS A 26 -3.02 -3.26 -1.40
CA LYS A 26 -2.36 -2.78 -2.63
C LYS A 26 -3.18 -3.12 -3.88
N GLU A 27 -3.71 -4.34 -3.97
CA GLU A 27 -4.62 -4.75 -5.06
C GLU A 27 -5.85 -3.86 -5.13
N LEU A 28 -6.49 -3.58 -3.99
CA LEU A 28 -7.64 -2.69 -3.90
C LEU A 28 -7.30 -1.29 -4.42
N LEU A 29 -6.18 -0.71 -3.99
CA LEU A 29 -5.75 0.63 -4.44
C LEU A 29 -5.56 0.65 -5.95
N LYS A 30 -4.94 -0.38 -6.53
CA LYS A 30 -4.80 -0.50 -8.00
C LYS A 30 -6.16 -0.65 -8.68
N GLU A 31 -7.05 -1.46 -8.13
CA GLU A 31 -8.40 -1.70 -8.67
C GLU A 31 -9.19 -0.39 -8.78
N ILE A 32 -9.05 0.49 -7.79
CA ILE A 32 -9.68 1.81 -7.78
C ILE A 32 -8.81 2.92 -8.40
N GLU A 33 -7.76 2.58 -9.15
CA GLU A 33 -6.88 3.54 -9.84
C GLU A 33 -6.22 4.59 -8.91
N LEU A 34 -5.87 4.17 -7.69
CA LEU A 34 -5.09 4.95 -6.73
C LEU A 34 -3.68 4.35 -6.55
N PRO A 35 -2.69 5.18 -6.17
CA PRO A 35 -1.32 4.72 -6.03
C PRO A 35 -1.18 3.65 -4.94
N ASN A 36 -0.46 2.57 -5.24
CA ASN A 36 -0.33 1.37 -4.40
C ASN A 36 0.35 1.60 -3.04
N GLY A 37 1.08 2.70 -2.86
CA GLY A 37 1.72 3.10 -1.60
C GLY A 37 0.95 4.16 -0.82
N LEU A 38 -0.31 4.46 -1.16
CA LEU A 38 -1.12 5.49 -0.50
C LEU A 38 -1.41 5.18 0.97
N LEU A 39 -1.53 3.90 1.31
CA LEU A 39 -1.86 3.39 2.65
C LEU A 39 -0.75 2.45 3.15
N PRO A 40 0.41 2.97 3.61
CA PRO A 40 1.52 2.18 4.12
C PRO A 40 1.25 1.70 5.56
N LEU A 41 0.21 0.89 5.72
CA LEU A 41 -0.17 0.28 6.99
C LEU A 41 0.85 -0.81 7.38
N LYS A 42 0.96 -1.07 8.68
CA LYS A 42 1.93 -2.03 9.25
C LYS A 42 1.24 -2.91 10.28
N ASP A 43 1.73 -4.14 10.44
CA ASP A 43 1.22 -5.08 11.43
C ASP A 43 -0.31 -5.24 11.32
N MET A 44 -0.79 -5.45 10.09
CA MET A 44 -2.21 -5.57 9.78
C MET A 44 -2.77 -6.87 10.35
N GLU A 45 -3.96 -6.79 10.93
CA GLU A 45 -4.66 -7.92 11.52
C GLU A 45 -5.83 -8.37 10.65
N GLU A 46 -6.56 -7.40 10.09
CA GLU A 46 -7.80 -7.63 9.35
C GLU A 46 -7.92 -6.57 8.24
N CYS A 47 -8.28 -7.00 7.04
CA CYS A 47 -8.63 -6.15 5.90
C CYS A 47 -9.98 -6.62 5.37
N GLY A 48 -10.94 -5.72 5.28
CA GLY A 48 -12.28 -6.04 4.80
C GLY A 48 -12.69 -5.17 3.63
N TYR A 49 -13.34 -5.78 2.65
CA TYR A 49 -13.92 -5.07 1.51
C TYR A 49 -15.33 -5.59 1.19
N ASP A 50 -16.32 -4.72 1.35
CA ASP A 50 -17.67 -4.90 0.85
C ASP A 50 -17.77 -4.39 -0.59
N ARG A 51 -17.62 -5.28 -1.57
CA ARG A 51 -17.76 -4.92 -3.00
C ARG A 51 -19.14 -4.39 -3.37
N GLY A 52 -20.18 -4.76 -2.62
CA GLY A 52 -21.54 -4.32 -2.90
C GLY A 52 -21.77 -2.84 -2.55
N THR A 53 -21.15 -2.36 -1.48
CA THR A 53 -21.32 -0.96 -1.02
C THR A 53 -20.11 -0.07 -1.31
N GLY A 54 -18.94 -0.64 -1.58
CA GLY A 54 -17.68 0.10 -1.64
C GLY A 54 -17.05 0.34 -0.27
N PHE A 55 -17.60 -0.22 0.81
CA PHE A 55 -17.08 0.00 2.15
C PHE A 55 -15.82 -0.85 2.42
N VAL A 56 -14.78 -0.20 2.93
CA VAL A 56 -13.49 -0.83 3.24
C VAL A 56 -13.11 -0.50 4.68
N TRP A 57 -12.54 -1.47 5.38
CA TRP A 57 -11.86 -1.23 6.64
C TRP A 57 -10.53 -1.97 6.72
N LEU A 58 -9.59 -1.36 7.41
CA LEU A 58 -8.23 -1.85 7.59
C LEU A 58 -7.91 -1.74 9.08
N LYS A 59 -7.51 -2.85 9.70
CA LYS A 59 -7.10 -2.89 11.11
C LYS A 59 -5.64 -3.26 11.25
N GLN A 60 -4.95 -2.53 12.12
CA GLN A 60 -3.57 -2.74 12.49
C GLN A 60 -3.43 -2.78 14.02
N LYS A 61 -2.43 -3.54 14.50
CA LYS A 61 -2.20 -3.75 15.94
C LYS A 61 -2.10 -2.45 16.74
N LYS A 62 -1.42 -1.45 16.18
CA LYS A 62 -1.14 -0.17 16.85
C LYS A 62 -1.20 0.98 15.85
N PRO A 63 -1.66 2.18 16.24
CA PRO A 63 -1.55 3.35 15.40
C PRO A 63 -0.08 3.66 15.09
N TYR A 64 0.18 4.17 13.90
CA TYR A 64 1.53 4.47 13.41
C TYR A 64 1.55 5.81 12.65
N THR A 65 2.72 6.45 12.61
CA THR A 65 2.94 7.67 11.82
C THR A 65 3.96 7.39 10.73
N HIS A 66 3.55 7.58 9.48
CA HIS A 66 4.39 7.46 8.30
C HIS A 66 4.81 8.84 7.81
N LYS A 67 6.02 8.93 7.26
CA LYS A 67 6.52 10.12 6.57
C LYS A 67 6.63 9.82 5.08
N PHE A 68 5.83 10.51 4.27
CA PHE A 68 5.97 10.47 2.81
C PHE A 68 7.14 11.36 2.41
N GLU A 69 8.32 10.78 2.26
CA GLU A 69 9.58 11.51 2.01
C GLU A 69 9.51 12.41 0.77
N LYS A 70 8.89 11.93 -0.32
CA LYS A 70 8.75 12.67 -1.59
C LYS A 70 7.98 14.00 -1.45
N ILE A 71 7.14 14.15 -0.42
CA ILE A 71 6.35 15.38 -0.17
C ILE A 71 6.59 15.98 1.22
N GLY A 72 7.48 15.39 2.03
CA GLY A 72 7.80 15.85 3.37
C GLY A 72 6.63 15.88 4.37
N LYS A 73 5.56 15.09 4.13
CA LYS A 73 4.35 15.09 4.97
C LYS A 73 4.34 13.93 5.96
N LEU A 74 4.00 14.24 7.22
CA LEU A 74 3.72 13.25 8.26
C LEU A 74 2.24 12.94 8.28
N VAL A 75 1.92 11.66 8.18
CA VAL A 75 0.55 11.14 8.18
C VAL A 75 0.43 10.06 9.26
N SER A 76 -0.52 10.26 10.17
CA SER A 76 -0.86 9.31 11.22
C SER A 76 -2.04 8.46 10.79
N TYR A 77 -1.90 7.15 10.98
CA TYR A 77 -2.91 6.12 10.76
C TYR A 77 -3.30 5.54 12.11
N ALA A 78 -4.61 5.47 12.37
CA ALA A 78 -5.20 4.88 13.56
C ALA A 78 -5.16 3.34 13.49
N ALA A 79 -5.50 2.68 14.59
CA ALA A 79 -5.62 1.22 14.63
C ALA A 79 -6.72 0.68 13.70
N GLU A 80 -7.77 1.47 13.46
CA GLU A 80 -8.84 1.15 12.51
C GLU A 80 -8.97 2.33 11.54
N VAL A 81 -8.85 2.04 10.24
CA VAL A 81 -9.06 2.99 9.13
C VAL A 81 -10.25 2.49 8.33
N THR A 82 -11.23 3.35 8.08
CA THR A 82 -12.41 3.00 7.28
C THR A 82 -12.64 4.00 6.17
N ALA A 83 -13.20 3.56 5.05
CA ALA A 83 -13.62 4.46 3.98
C ALA A 83 -14.69 3.85 3.08
N GLN A 84 -15.26 4.70 2.22
CA GLN A 84 -16.03 4.31 1.05
C GLN A 84 -15.17 4.53 -0.19
N VAL A 85 -14.99 3.50 -1.01
CA VAL A 85 -14.13 3.56 -2.19
C VAL A 85 -14.96 3.52 -3.47
N GLU A 86 -14.53 4.31 -4.44
CA GLU A 86 -15.05 4.35 -5.79
C GLU A 86 -13.84 4.45 -6.74
N LYS A 87 -14.06 4.23 -8.04
CA LYS A 87 -13.03 4.42 -9.04
C LYS A 87 -12.41 5.83 -8.94
N GLY A 88 -11.11 5.88 -8.70
CA GLY A 88 -10.29 7.09 -8.53
C GLY A 88 -10.54 7.87 -7.23
N LYS A 89 -11.34 7.35 -6.28
CA LYS A 89 -11.82 8.13 -5.11
C LYS A 89 -11.93 7.29 -3.84
N ILE A 90 -11.56 7.92 -2.72
CA ILE A 90 -11.84 7.48 -1.36
C ILE A 90 -12.68 8.59 -0.71
N LYS A 91 -13.81 8.24 -0.12
CA LYS A 91 -14.73 9.14 0.57
C LYS A 91 -14.95 8.69 2.00
N LYS A 92 -15.38 9.62 2.87
CA LYS A 92 -15.69 9.35 4.29
C LYS A 92 -14.53 8.62 5.00
N LEU A 93 -13.31 8.98 4.65
CA LEU A 93 -12.10 8.42 5.24
C LEU A 93 -12.07 8.74 6.74
N THR A 94 -11.79 7.74 7.54
CA THR A 94 -11.58 7.87 8.98
C THR A 94 -10.26 7.24 9.38
N GLY A 95 -9.74 7.61 10.56
CA GLY A 95 -8.49 7.06 11.07
C GLY A 95 -7.22 7.59 10.41
N VAL A 96 -7.30 8.54 9.48
CA VAL A 96 -6.14 9.15 8.82
C VAL A 96 -6.05 10.64 9.15
N LYS A 97 -4.88 11.10 9.61
CA LYS A 97 -4.60 12.50 9.92
C LYS A 97 -3.28 12.94 9.33
N THR A 98 -3.22 14.15 8.77
CA THR A 98 -1.98 14.80 8.33
C THR A 98 -1.51 15.82 9.35
N LYS A 99 -0.20 16.00 9.50
CA LYS A 99 0.38 17.05 10.36
C LYS A 99 0.52 18.35 9.57
N GLU A 100 -0.20 19.38 9.99
CA GLU A 100 -0.08 20.74 9.48
C GLU A 100 0.48 21.66 10.56
N ILE A 101 1.71 22.16 10.34
CA ILE A 101 2.48 23.01 11.26
C ILE A 101 2.56 22.40 12.67
N LEU A 102 1.58 22.71 13.54
CA LEU A 102 1.50 22.25 14.94
C LEU A 102 0.30 21.32 15.22
N LEU A 103 -0.65 21.15 14.30
CA LEU A 103 -1.90 20.41 14.54
C LEU A 103 -2.03 19.19 13.62
N TRP A 104 -2.64 18.13 14.16
CA TRP A 104 -3.09 16.97 13.38
C TRP A 104 -4.50 17.21 12.83
N VAL A 105 -4.63 17.20 11.50
CA VAL A 105 -5.90 17.46 10.80
C VAL A 105 -6.38 16.17 10.13
N SER A 106 -7.65 15.80 10.33
CA SER A 106 -8.24 14.62 9.68
C SER A 106 -8.46 14.83 8.19
N LEU A 107 -8.26 13.76 7.43
CA LEU A 107 -8.62 13.69 6.02
C LEU A 107 -9.98 13.02 5.88
N SER A 108 -10.80 13.51 4.95
CA SER A 108 -12.13 12.98 4.66
C SER A 108 -12.23 12.33 3.28
N ASP A 109 -11.56 12.91 2.27
CA ASP A 109 -11.66 12.44 0.90
C ASP A 109 -10.30 12.49 0.21
N ILE A 110 -10.08 11.53 -0.68
CA ILE A 110 -8.90 11.45 -1.53
C ILE A 110 -9.38 11.17 -2.94
N TYR A 111 -8.86 11.85 -3.95
CA TYR A 111 -9.22 11.55 -5.33
C TYR A 111 -8.12 11.92 -6.32
N VAL A 112 -8.12 11.23 -7.45
CA VAL A 112 -7.43 11.67 -8.66
C VAL A 112 -8.44 12.35 -9.58
N ASP A 113 -7.95 13.31 -10.38
CA ASP A 113 -8.80 14.00 -11.35
C ASP A 113 -9.20 13.06 -12.50
N ASP A 114 -10.36 13.30 -13.11
CA ASP A 114 -10.82 12.64 -14.33
C ASP A 114 -11.12 13.72 -15.39
N PRO A 115 -10.30 13.88 -16.45
CA PRO A 115 -9.17 13.01 -16.83
C PRO A 115 -7.94 13.12 -15.90
N PRO A 116 -7.09 12.07 -15.80
CA PRO A 116 -5.92 12.06 -14.92
C PRO A 116 -4.93 13.18 -15.20
N THR A 117 -4.69 14.03 -14.20
CA THR A 117 -3.71 15.14 -14.27
C THR A 117 -2.31 14.75 -13.77
N GLY A 118 -2.13 13.50 -13.36
CA GLY A 118 -0.93 13.03 -12.64
C GLY A 118 -0.87 13.49 -11.18
N LYS A 119 -1.95 14.08 -10.66
CA LYS A 119 -2.06 14.54 -9.27
C LYS A 119 -3.14 13.80 -8.50
N ILE A 120 -2.89 13.66 -7.21
CA ILE A 120 -3.82 13.15 -6.21
C ILE A 120 -4.12 14.26 -5.20
N THR A 121 -5.40 14.43 -4.88
CA THR A 121 -5.91 15.50 -4.03
C THR A 121 -6.49 14.92 -2.74
N PHE A 122 -6.12 15.51 -1.61
CA PHE A 122 -6.58 15.16 -0.27
C PHE A 122 -7.42 16.31 0.28
N LYS A 123 -8.59 16.00 0.81
CA LYS A 123 -9.54 16.95 1.41
C LYS A 123 -9.68 16.71 2.91
N THR A 124 -9.91 17.79 3.63
CA THR A 124 -10.32 17.77 5.03
C THR A 124 -11.84 17.95 5.14
N PRO A 125 -12.47 17.54 6.25
CA PRO A 125 -13.90 17.77 6.47
C PRO A 125 -14.32 19.26 6.39
N ALA A 126 -13.38 20.18 6.61
CA ALA A 126 -13.61 21.62 6.52
C ALA A 126 -13.52 22.18 5.10
N GLY A 127 -13.33 21.32 4.08
CA GLY A 127 -13.26 21.71 2.67
C GLY A 127 -11.89 22.21 2.20
N LEU A 128 -10.87 22.23 3.07
CA LEU A 128 -9.50 22.52 2.66
C LEU A 128 -8.93 21.32 1.91
N PHE A 129 -8.14 21.59 0.86
CA PHE A 129 -7.50 20.53 0.09
C PHE A 129 -6.03 20.82 -0.25
N ARG A 130 -5.29 19.76 -0.52
CA ARG A 130 -3.92 19.79 -1.04
C ARG A 130 -3.76 18.73 -2.10
N SER A 131 -2.99 19.03 -3.13
CA SER A 131 -2.72 18.11 -4.24
C SER A 131 -1.23 17.87 -4.37
N PHE A 132 -0.86 16.65 -4.70
CA PHE A 132 0.52 16.18 -4.81
C PHE A 132 0.66 15.29 -6.06
N PRO A 133 1.86 15.08 -6.60
CA PRO A 133 2.09 14.12 -7.67
C PRO A 133 1.69 12.70 -7.22
N VAL A 134 1.03 11.93 -8.08
CA VAL A 134 0.66 10.52 -7.80
C VAL A 134 1.91 9.69 -7.48
N SER A 135 3.01 9.92 -8.21
CA SER A 135 4.30 9.26 -8.02
C SER A 135 4.92 9.46 -6.62
N ALA A 136 4.43 10.43 -5.83
CA ALA A 136 4.82 10.59 -4.43
C ALA A 136 4.34 9.45 -3.53
N PHE A 137 3.32 8.71 -3.97
CA PHE A 137 2.64 7.65 -3.22
C PHE A 137 2.77 6.29 -3.90
N GLU A 138 3.50 6.20 -5.01
CA GLU A 138 3.80 4.93 -5.67
C GLU A 138 5.05 4.30 -5.04
N ILE A 139 4.95 3.00 -4.78
CA ILE A 139 6.04 2.15 -4.33
C ILE A 139 6.39 1.17 -5.44
N GLU A 140 7.68 0.93 -5.63
CA GLU A 140 8.16 -0.13 -6.51
C GLU A 140 7.80 -1.47 -5.90
N GLU A 141 7.11 -2.31 -6.66
CA GLU A 141 6.84 -3.69 -6.24
C GLU A 141 8.07 -4.51 -6.56
N GLU A 142 8.97 -4.63 -5.57
CA GLU A 142 9.94 -5.70 -5.58
C GLU A 142 9.16 -7.02 -5.61
N LYS A 143 9.19 -7.71 -6.76
CA LYS A 143 8.77 -9.10 -6.84
C LYS A 143 9.72 -9.88 -5.93
N ASP A 144 9.30 -10.16 -4.70
CA ASP A 144 9.99 -11.09 -3.82
C ASP A 144 10.23 -12.39 -4.60
N LYS A 145 11.51 -12.66 -4.91
CA LYS A 145 11.98 -13.94 -5.38
C LYS A 145 11.97 -14.88 -4.18
N SER A 146 10.83 -15.51 -3.90
CA SER A 146 10.75 -16.70 -3.07
C SER A 146 11.05 -17.94 -3.92
N ASP A 147 12.31 -18.08 -4.35
CA ASP A 147 12.90 -19.35 -4.77
C ASP A 147 14.40 -19.31 -4.44
N ASP A 148 14.92 -20.46 -4.02
CA ASP A 148 16.30 -20.78 -3.61
C ASP A 148 16.70 -20.61 -2.13
N VAL A 149 16.16 -21.52 -1.29
CA VAL A 149 17.00 -22.23 -0.32
C VAL A 149 16.82 -23.73 -0.53
N LYS A 150 17.74 -24.38 -1.27
CA LYS A 150 18.40 -25.65 -0.89
C LYS A 150 19.34 -26.16 -1.98
N ALA A 151 20.65 -25.92 -1.81
CA ALA A 151 21.71 -26.94 -1.82
C ALA A 151 23.09 -26.29 -2.04
N SER A 152 23.74 -25.91 -0.95
CA SER A 152 25.20 -25.92 -0.87
C SER A 152 25.59 -27.08 0.05
N ALA A 153 26.34 -28.05 -0.47
CA ALA A 153 27.57 -28.56 0.15
C ALA A 153 28.14 -29.78 -0.59
N ALA A 154 29.48 -29.79 -0.67
CA ALA A 154 30.43 -30.88 -0.98
C ALA A 154 30.67 -31.15 -2.49
N ALA A 155 31.91 -31.20 -3.00
CA ALA A 155 33.23 -31.21 -2.37
C ALA A 155 34.31 -30.77 -3.39
N ALA A 156 35.39 -30.18 -2.88
CA ALA A 156 36.63 -29.96 -3.60
C ALA A 156 37.33 -31.29 -3.94
N THR A 157 38.01 -31.39 -5.10
CA THR A 157 39.37 -31.96 -5.27
C THR A 157 39.87 -31.72 -6.71
N THR A 158 41.00 -31.01 -6.79
CA THR A 158 42.15 -31.07 -7.72
C THR A 158 42.07 -31.92 -9.01
N THR A 159 42.52 -31.37 -10.16
CA THR A 159 43.74 -31.78 -10.94
C THR A 159 43.69 -31.38 -12.43
N GLN A 160 44.64 -30.51 -12.82
CA GLN A 160 45.46 -30.42 -14.06
C GLN A 160 44.91 -30.41 -15.52
N VAL A 161 45.42 -29.38 -16.23
CA VAL A 161 45.91 -29.20 -17.63
C VAL A 161 45.33 -29.99 -18.83
N ASP A 162 45.04 -29.26 -19.91
CA ASP A 162 45.58 -29.38 -21.29
C ASP A 162 44.87 -28.31 -22.17
N GLU A 163 45.56 -27.26 -22.62
CA GLU A 163 46.15 -27.10 -23.96
C GLU A 163 45.16 -27.22 -25.14
N ALA A 164 44.87 -26.09 -25.81
CA ALA A 164 44.76 -26.01 -27.28
C ALA A 164 44.48 -24.57 -27.74
N VAL A 165 45.50 -24.01 -28.38
CA VAL A 165 45.47 -22.87 -29.31
C VAL A 165 44.48 -23.10 -30.44
N GLN A 166 43.73 -22.08 -30.87
CA GLN A 166 43.53 -21.81 -32.30
C GLN A 166 43.12 -20.36 -32.61
N VAL A 167 43.98 -19.76 -33.42
CA VAL A 167 43.91 -18.45 -34.08
C VAL A 167 43.35 -18.68 -35.49
N LYS A 168 42.50 -17.77 -35.99
CA LYS A 168 42.42 -17.23 -37.38
C LYS A 168 41.11 -16.43 -37.53
N GLU A 169 41.18 -15.12 -37.76
CA GLU A 169 41.25 -14.42 -39.09
C GLU A 169 39.99 -14.71 -39.93
N VAL A 170 39.27 -13.73 -40.48
CA VAL A 170 39.65 -12.47 -41.17
C VAL A 170 38.61 -11.39 -40.89
#